data_AF-A0A0N4UGS9-F1
#
_entry.id   AF-A0A0N4UGS9-F1
#
_cell.length_a   1.000
_cell.length_b   1.000
_cell.length_c   1.000
_cell.angle_alpha   90.00
_cell.angle_beta   90.00
_cell.angle_gamma   90.00
#
_symmetry.space_group_name_H-M   'P 1'
#
loop_
_entity.id
_entity.type
_entity.pdbx_description
1 polymer ?
#
loop_
_entity_poly.entity_id
_entity_poly.type
_entity_poly.pdbx_seq_one_letter_code
_entity_poly.pdbx_strand_id
1 'polypeptide(L)'
;MELLNLLALSFLLDIQTFKKDKRRLILFGIGSFIAFHIINLPWTFYTEKLDYIKLAPNSTNENTSYRRSCSRRYIWCDDIRRIPLRIYIFSTVVLSGLGFPFMSSPTGSLLSEILGPGH
;
A
#
# COMPACT_ATOMS: atom_id res chain seq x y z
N MET A 1 5.96 19.86 -2.89
CA MET A 1 5.93 20.48 -1.55
C MET A 1 4.92 19.79 -0.63
N GLU A 2 3.70 19.48 -1.07
CA GLU A 2 2.69 18.81 -0.23
C GLU A 2 3.13 17.45 0.33
N LEU A 3 3.72 16.59 -0.52
CA LEU A 3 4.27 15.30 -0.07
C LEU A 3 5.37 15.48 0.98
N LEU A 4 6.23 16.47 0.82
CA LEU A 4 7.31 16.75 1.77
C LEU A 4 6.74 17.22 3.11
N ASN A 5 5.69 18.05 3.09
CA ASN A 5 5.01 18.51 4.30
C ASN A 5 4.26 17.36 4.99
N LEU A 6 3.62 16.45 4.24
CA LEU A 6 2.97 15.26 4.80
C LEU A 6 3.97 14.32 5.46
N LEU A 7 5.12 14.08 4.83
CA LEU A 7 6.21 13.29 5.39
C LEU A 7 6.85 13.98 6.60
N ALA A 8 6.99 15.31 6.57
CA ALA A 8 7.46 16.08 7.72
C ALA A 8 6.46 16.00 8.88
N LEU A 9 5.15 16.06 8.61
CA LEU A 9 4.11 15.88 9.62
C LEU A 9 4.12 14.47 10.19
N SER A 10 4.25 13.41 9.38
CA SER A 10 4.37 12.05 9.91
C SER A 10 5.61 11.93 10.80
N PHE A 11 6.75 12.50 10.37
CA PHE A 11 7.97 12.50 11.17
C PHE A 11 7.86 13.30 12.48
N LEU A 12 7.21 14.46 12.46
CA LEU A 12 6.94 15.23 13.69
C LEU A 12 5.98 14.48 14.63
N LEU A 13 4.98 13.78 14.08
CA LEU A 13 4.11 12.91 14.84
C LEU A 13 4.88 11.71 15.42
N ASP A 14 5.85 11.16 14.70
CA ASP A 14 6.73 10.10 15.20
C ASP A 14 7.55 10.59 16.41
N ILE A 15 8.18 11.77 16.30
CA ILE A 15 8.94 12.38 17.41
C ILE A 15 8.04 12.59 18.64
N GLN A 16 6.84 13.13 18.45
CA GLN A 16 5.88 13.35 19.54
C GLN A 16 5.41 12.02 20.15
N THR A 17 5.21 11.00 19.32
CA THR A 17 4.72 9.70 19.75
C THR A 17 5.78 8.80 20.35
N PHE A 18 7.08 9.04 20.13
CA PHE A 18 8.15 8.28 20.77
C PHE A 18 8.12 8.35 22.32
N LYS A 19 7.47 9.37 22.88
CA LYS A 19 7.16 9.46 24.33
C LYS A 19 6.05 8.49 24.78
N LYS A 20 5.30 7.87 23.87
CA LYS A 20 4.25 6.88 24.13
C LYS A 20 4.84 5.46 24.12
N ASP A 21 4.06 4.52 24.67
CA ASP A 21 4.37 3.09 24.62
C ASP A 21 4.64 2.61 23.18
N LYS A 22 5.90 2.22 22.93
CA LYS A 22 6.42 1.77 21.62
C LYS A 22 5.56 0.67 21.00
N ARG A 23 4.99 -0.23 21.81
CA ARG A 23 4.16 -1.35 21.33
C ARG A 23 2.88 -0.87 20.66
N ARG A 24 2.27 0.19 21.18
CA ARG A 24 1.04 0.78 20.61
C ARG A 24 1.30 1.43 19.25
N LEU A 25 2.50 1.98 19.05
CA LEU A 25 2.91 2.56 17.75
C LEU A 25 3.10 1.47 16.69
N ILE A 26 3.74 0.36 17.07
CA ILE A 26 3.89 -0.80 16.18
C ILE A 26 2.51 -1.32 15.75
N LEU A 27 1.57 -1.46 16.70
CA LEU A 27 0.19 -1.87 16.38
C LEU A 27 -0.51 -0.89 15.43
N PHE A 28 -0.29 0.42 15.61
CA PHE A 28 -0.82 1.44 14.71
C PHE A 28 -0.22 1.33 13.29
N GLY A 29 1.09 1.10 13.18
CA GLY A 29 1.77 0.87 11.90
C GLY A 29 1.25 -0.37 11.18
N ILE A 30 1.13 -1.49 11.90
CA ILE A 30 0.56 -2.74 11.37
C ILE A 30 -0.90 -2.52 10.92
N GLY A 31 -1.72 -1.85 11.74
CA GLY A 31 -3.10 -1.52 11.40
C GLY A 31 -3.21 -0.69 10.12
N SER A 32 -2.30 0.27 9.94
CA SER A 32 -2.23 1.09 8.72
C SER A 32 -1.89 0.26 7.48
N PHE A 33 -0.96 -0.71 7.60
CA PHE A 33 -0.65 -1.65 6.51
C PHE A 33 -1.82 -2.59 6.19
N ILE A 34 -2.51 -3.09 7.20
CA ILE A 34 -3.71 -3.93 7.00
C ILE A 34 -4.78 -3.12 6.27
N ALA A 35 -5.05 -1.89 6.71
CA ALA A 35 -6.00 -1.00 6.05
C ALA A 35 -5.60 -0.71 4.60
N PHE A 36 -4.31 -0.49 4.32
CA PHE A 36 -3.79 -0.33 2.97
C PHE A 36 -4.11 -1.54 2.08
N HIS A 37 -3.85 -2.76 2.56
CA HIS A 37 -4.14 -3.97 1.78
C HIS A 37 -5.63 -4.15 1.59
N ILE A 38 -6.45 -3.95 2.64
CA ILE A 38 -7.91 -4.01 2.55
C ILE A 38 -8.42 -3.07 1.47
N ILE A 39 -8.02 -1.79 1.47
CA ILE A 39 -8.48 -0.81 0.47
C ILE A 39 -8.04 -1.20 -0.94
N ASN A 40 -6.86 -1.80 -1.08
CA ASN A 40 -6.30 -2.24 -2.36
C ASN A 40 -6.73 -3.65 -2.79
N LEU A 41 -7.69 -4.27 -2.12
CA LEU A 41 -8.37 -5.46 -2.66
C LEU A 41 -9.37 -5.03 -3.74
N PRO A 42 -9.57 -5.83 -4.80
CA PRO A 42 -10.56 -5.55 -5.85
C PRO A 42 -11.98 -5.81 -5.33
N TRP A 43 -12.49 -4.87 -4.53
CA TRP A 43 -13.85 -4.96 -3.99
C TRP A 43 -14.90 -4.89 -5.10
N THR A 44 -16.00 -5.62 -4.89
CA THR A 44 -17.12 -5.68 -5.83
C THR A 44 -17.82 -4.33 -6.04
N PHE A 45 -17.67 -3.40 -5.10
CA PHE A 45 -18.24 -2.04 -5.19
C PHE A 45 -17.41 -1.07 -6.04
N TYR A 46 -16.22 -1.44 -6.48
CA TYR A 46 -15.47 -0.62 -7.43
C TYR A 46 -16.11 -0.68 -8.82
N THR A 47 -16.43 0.49 -9.37
CA THR A 47 -17.22 0.63 -10.60
C THR A 47 -16.41 0.25 -11.84
N GLU A 48 -15.11 0.57 -11.87
CA GLU A 48 -14.24 0.33 -13.00
C GLU A 48 -13.86 -1.16 -13.12
N LYS A 49 -14.04 -1.74 -14.30
CA LYS A 49 -13.56 -3.08 -14.62
C LYS A 49 -12.10 -3.06 -15.06
N LEU A 50 -11.43 -4.20 -14.97
CA LEU A 50 -10.08 -4.36 -15.51
C LEU A 50 -10.13 -4.40 -17.05
N ASP A 51 -9.33 -3.56 -17.70
CA ASP A 51 -9.22 -3.58 -19.17
C ASP A 51 -8.49 -4.86 -19.62
N TYR A 52 -9.06 -5.58 -20.60
CA TYR A 52 -8.35 -6.65 -21.30
C TYR A 52 -7.22 -6.11 -22.19
N ILE A 53 -6.21 -6.94 -22.43
CA ILE A 53 -5.20 -6.68 -23.45
C ILE A 53 -5.92 -6.53 -24.81
N LYS A 54 -5.68 -5.42 -25.50
CA LYS A 54 -6.19 -5.21 -26.85
C LYS A 54 -5.44 -6.16 -27.79
N LEU A 55 -6.17 -6.91 -28.62
CA LEU A 55 -5.56 -7.70 -29.67
C LEU A 55 -4.93 -6.74 -30.69
N ALA A 56 -3.79 -7.14 -31.26
CA ALA A 56 -3.28 -6.45 -32.44
C ALA A 56 -4.32 -6.59 -33.58
N PRO A 57 -4.49 -5.57 -34.43
CA PRO A 57 -5.40 -5.67 -35.57
C PRO A 57 -5.00 -6.88 -36.41
N ASN A 58 -5.95 -7.81 -36.58
CA ASN A 58 -5.79 -9.06 -37.34
C ASN A 58 -4.84 -10.13 -36.75
N SER A 59 -4.60 -10.13 -35.44
CA SER A 59 -3.85 -11.22 -34.77
C SER A 59 -4.58 -11.75 -33.55
N THR A 60 -4.57 -13.08 -33.37
CA THR A 60 -4.94 -13.77 -32.12
C THR A 60 -3.85 -13.67 -31.05
N ASN A 61 -2.65 -13.20 -31.40
CA ASN A 61 -1.58 -13.03 -30.42
C ASN A 61 -1.78 -11.76 -29.60
N GLU A 62 -1.87 -11.95 -28.29
CA GLU A 62 -1.84 -10.85 -27.34
C GLU A 62 -0.46 -10.20 -27.39
N ASN A 63 -0.41 -8.94 -27.82
CA ASN A 63 0.85 -8.21 -27.81
C ASN A 63 1.13 -7.72 -26.37
N THR A 64 1.89 -8.51 -25.62
CA THR A 64 2.31 -8.22 -24.24
C THR A 64 3.18 -6.96 -24.14
N SER A 65 3.76 -6.49 -25.25
CA SER A 65 4.51 -5.24 -25.27
C SER A 65 3.63 -4.02 -24.99
N TYR A 66 2.31 -4.09 -25.27
CA TYR A 66 1.51 -2.88 -25.31
C TYR A 66 0.98 -2.43 -23.94
N ARG A 67 0.54 -3.28 -22.99
CA ARG A 67 0.06 -2.80 -21.66
C ARG A 67 -0.15 -3.86 -20.56
N ARG A 68 -0.14 -3.37 -19.31
CA ARG A 68 -0.37 -4.05 -18.01
C ARG A 68 -1.83 -4.50 -17.77
N SER A 69 -2.42 -5.18 -18.74
CA SER A 69 -3.83 -5.60 -18.71
C SER A 69 -3.96 -7.12 -18.53
N CYS A 70 -5.18 -7.60 -18.26
CA CYS A 70 -5.41 -9.04 -18.14
C CYS A 70 -5.49 -9.72 -19.53
N SER A 71 -4.91 -10.92 -19.62
CA SER A 71 -5.07 -11.83 -20.76
C SER A 71 -6.53 -12.30 -20.88
N ARG A 72 -7.07 -12.30 -22.11
CA ARG A 72 -8.41 -12.82 -22.44
C ARG A 72 -8.54 -14.32 -22.21
N ARG A 73 -7.42 -15.03 -22.03
CA ARG A 73 -7.44 -16.45 -21.64
C ARG A 73 -8.10 -16.66 -20.27
N TYR A 74 -8.07 -15.65 -19.41
CA TYR A 74 -8.60 -15.75 -18.06
C TYR A 74 -10.01 -15.16 -17.98
N ILE A 75 -11.01 -16.04 -17.97
CA ILE A 75 -12.42 -15.67 -17.85
C ILE A 75 -12.75 -14.91 -16.56
N TRP A 76 -11.98 -15.13 -15.49
CA TRP A 76 -12.16 -14.45 -14.21
C TRP A 76 -11.83 -12.96 -14.26
N CYS A 77 -11.22 -12.47 -15.35
CA CYS A 77 -10.93 -11.05 -15.49
C CYS A 77 -12.17 -10.18 -15.71
N ASP A 78 -13.30 -10.77 -16.12
CA ASP A 78 -14.58 -10.06 -16.21
C ASP A 78 -15.16 -9.68 -14.85
N ASP A 79 -14.78 -10.46 -13.82
CA ASP A 79 -15.27 -10.34 -12.46
C ASP A 79 -14.38 -9.44 -11.60
N ILE A 80 -13.11 -9.26 -11.98
CA ILE A 80 -12.18 -8.42 -11.24
C ILE A 80 -12.38 -6.93 -11.57
N ARG A 81 -12.52 -6.14 -10.51
CA ARG A 81 -12.61 -4.68 -10.59
C ARG A 81 -11.25 -4.03 -10.46
N ARG A 82 -11.03 -2.96 -11.23
CA ARG A 82 -9.85 -2.09 -11.11
C ARG A 82 -10.02 -1.23 -9.86
N ILE A 83 -8.96 -1.13 -9.07
CA ILE A 83 -8.88 -0.19 -7.96
C ILE A 83 -8.81 1.23 -8.54
N PRO A 84 -9.72 2.14 -8.15
CA PRO A 84 -9.68 3.52 -8.63
C PRO A 84 -8.33 4.17 -8.33
N LEU A 85 -7.70 4.75 -9.36
CA LEU A 85 -6.32 5.29 -9.25
C LEU A 85 -6.18 6.32 -8.11
N ARG A 86 -7.22 7.13 -7.87
CA ARG A 86 -7.23 8.12 -6.79
C ARG A 86 -7.15 7.47 -5.41
N ILE A 87 -7.89 6.39 -5.18
CA ILE A 87 -7.87 5.63 -3.92
C ILE A 87 -6.51 4.94 -3.75
N TYR A 88 -5.97 4.37 -4.83
CA TYR A 88 -4.63 3.76 -4.82
C TYR A 88 -3.55 4.77 -4.42
N ILE A 89 -3.51 5.94 -5.08
CA ILE A 89 -2.53 7.00 -4.78
C ILE A 89 -2.70 7.47 -3.33
N PHE A 90 -3.93 7.76 -2.90
CA PHE A 90 -4.21 8.22 -1.55
C PHE A 90 -3.78 7.20 -0.49
N SER A 91 -4.20 5.93 -0.64
CA SER A 91 -3.84 4.87 0.31
C SER A 91 -2.34 4.60 0.32
N THR A 92 -1.66 4.63 -0.83
CA THR A 92 -0.21 4.44 -0.92
C THR A 92 0.54 5.57 -0.22
N VAL A 93 0.15 6.83 -0.44
CA VAL A 93 0.84 7.98 0.16
C VAL A 93 0.56 8.08 1.65
N VAL A 94 -0.71 7.92 2.06
CA VAL A 94 -1.12 8.14 3.45
C VAL A 94 -0.91 6.88 4.29
N LEU A 95 -1.48 5.74 3.90
CA LEU A 95 -1.48 4.55 4.77
C LEU A 95 -0.15 3.84 4.76
N SER A 96 0.48 3.64 3.59
CA SER A 96 1.84 3.09 3.56
C SER A 96 2.85 4.09 4.13
N GLY A 97 2.69 5.39 3.81
CA GLY A 97 3.54 6.45 4.34
C GLY A 97 3.51 6.59 5.86
N LEU A 98 2.36 6.36 6.51
CA LEU A 98 2.26 6.29 7.98
C LEU A 98 2.71 4.91 8.50
N GLY A 99 2.35 3.82 7.82
CA GLY A 99 2.69 2.46 8.26
C GLY A 99 4.19 2.23 8.43
N PHE A 100 5.01 2.70 7.47
CA PHE A 100 6.45 2.53 7.52
C PHE A 100 7.15 3.14 8.74
N PRO A 101 7.02 4.45 9.04
CA PRO A 101 7.69 5.05 10.17
C PRO A 101 7.21 4.50 11.52
N PHE A 102 5.89 4.34 11.70
CA PHE A 102 5.32 3.81 12.95
C PHE A 102 5.64 2.34 13.19
N MET A 103 6.02 1.59 12.16
CA MET A 103 6.53 0.23 12.32
C MET A 103 8.05 0.23 12.51
N SER A 104 8.82 0.84 11.61
CA SER A 104 10.28 0.72 11.55
C SER A 104 11.01 1.35 12.74
N SER A 105 10.63 2.57 13.14
CA SER A 105 11.29 3.32 14.20
C SER A 105 11.17 2.65 15.59
N PRO A 106 9.96 2.34 16.09
CA PRO A 106 9.83 1.69 17.39
C PRO A 106 10.26 0.22 17.37
N THR A 107 10.14 -0.49 16.23
CA THR A 107 10.62 -1.88 16.13
C THR A 107 12.13 -1.95 16.28
N GLY A 108 12.89 -1.08 15.61
CA GLY A 108 14.35 -1.02 15.79
C GLY A 108 14.72 -0.71 17.24
N SER A 109 14.03 0.26 17.86
CA SER A 109 14.26 0.64 19.25
C SER A 109 13.94 -0.48 20.25
N LEU A 110 12.84 -1.21 20.03
CA LEU A 110 12.43 -2.33 20.87
C LEU A 110 13.36 -3.53 20.68
N LEU A 111 13.81 -3.77 19.44
CA LEU A 111 14.78 -4.83 19.14
C LEU A 111 16.13 -4.54 19.80
N SER A 112 16.61 -3.30 19.79
CA SER A 112 17.81 -2.90 20.54
C SER A 112 17.65 -2.99 22.05
N GLU A 113 16.43 -2.87 22.58
CA GLU A 113 16.16 -3.06 24.02
C GLU A 113 16.15 -4.55 24.40
N ILE A 114 15.65 -5.42 23.52
CA ILE A 114 15.59 -6.87 23.73
C ILE A 114 16.94 -7.55 23.48
N LEU A 115 17.65 -7.15 22.42
CA LEU A 115 18.95 -7.71 22.02
C LEU A 115 20.14 -6.91 22.57
N GLY A 116 19.91 -5.70 23.08
CA GLY A 116 20.95 -4.84 23.66
C GLY A 116 21.62 -5.49 24.87
N PRO A 117 22.72 -4.89 25.37
CA PRO A 117 23.63 -5.58 26.26
C PRO A 117 22.88 -6.12 27.48
N GLY A 118 22.81 -7.45 27.55
CA GLY A 118 22.37 -8.18 28.73
C GLY A 118 23.42 -8.00 29.82
N HIS A 119 23.36 -6.86 30.50
CA HIS A 119 23.95 -6.64 31.82
C HIS A 119 22.82 -6.40 32.82
#